data_AF-A0A7Z9LX22-F1
#
_entry.id   AF-A0A7Z9LX22-F1
#
_cell.length_a   1.000
_cell.length_b   1.000
_cell.length_c   1.000
_cell.angle_alpha   90.00
_cell.angle_beta   90.00
_cell.angle_gamma   90.00
#
_symmetry.space_group_name_H-M   'P 1'
#
loop_
_entity.id
_entity.type
_entity.pdbx_description
1 polymer ?
#
loop_
_entity_poly.entity_id
_entity_poly.type
_entity_poly.pdbx_seq_one_letter_code
_entity_poly.pdbx_strand_id
1 'polypeptide(L)'
;MLTVIAAITAGIASVSWTNMRSAQAIIGIAKAQSAAESGLSFASRRLLSEVNRFVIDKGVIDSDLAEKLWRGTWTAADGQVSVLTASDYSVGSPTGTGIVHCLQDVYNQVDLHAIEVTAGDALLPSLSSDEHTLVLKPVALDTTGDTYFRLTYELIENDTRVLITSVGEFDGLSRTISMQFDLDKRINYALVAMSRIMLGRNVLVEGPIGTRYGIESGELNPQFGNPLVMRSDFFGLDSVALDGEMSNFFNLLLANDVDGDNRLRPNHPSESAGLGGSLIDYDGDQYVTEMDLFLSHYDSDGDIGVVYDAVLAAAAGSPGLAQEFSEDLQLAALIDNARSDRNGDGVVDSIDQELGWNDGIIDYRDRYAKVDGYIGFAVDIADWEAQTGTQWQSDVLGPIAPDFGEAASQFELTGDQLAELTTAMFAGAQTWFETESLTGTAFGDTTTGQVASNILDGGTYTSSSDISICPK
;
A
#
# COMPACT_ATOMS: atom_id res chain seq x y z
N MET A 1 2.12 68.92 -21.66
CA MET A 1 1.68 67.64 -22.28
C MET A 1 2.77 66.58 -22.22
N LEU A 2 4.02 66.86 -22.63
CA LEU A 2 5.16 65.92 -22.50
C LEU A 2 5.40 65.41 -21.06
N THR A 3 5.29 66.27 -20.06
CA THR A 3 5.50 65.93 -18.64
C THR A 3 4.46 64.96 -18.09
N VAL A 4 3.21 65.05 -18.57
CA VAL A 4 2.12 64.15 -18.16
C VAL A 4 2.30 62.78 -18.80
N ILE A 5 2.70 62.74 -20.08
CA ILE A 5 3.01 61.48 -20.77
C ILE A 5 4.20 60.77 -20.11
N ALA A 6 5.28 61.49 -19.81
CA ALA A 6 6.44 60.92 -19.12
C ALA A 6 6.10 60.37 -17.72
N ALA A 7 5.26 61.06 -16.94
CA ALA A 7 4.83 60.60 -15.63
C ALA A 7 3.94 59.34 -15.71
N ILE A 8 3.04 59.27 -16.69
CA ILE A 8 2.20 58.08 -16.93
C ILE A 8 3.07 56.89 -17.40
N THR A 9 4.00 57.11 -18.33
CA THR A 9 4.93 56.06 -18.78
C THR A 9 5.80 55.55 -17.64
N ALA A 10 6.31 56.43 -16.77
CA ALA A 10 7.07 56.03 -15.59
C ALA A 10 6.22 55.24 -14.58
N GLY A 11 4.97 55.65 -14.37
CA GLY A 11 4.01 54.93 -13.52
C GLY A 11 3.69 53.54 -14.04
N ILE A 12 3.39 53.41 -15.33
CA ILE A 12 3.12 52.12 -15.98
C ILE A 12 4.37 51.21 -15.92
N ALA A 13 5.55 51.74 -16.23
CA ALA A 13 6.80 50.98 -16.14
C ALA A 13 7.08 50.47 -14.71
N SER A 14 6.83 51.29 -13.69
CA SER A 14 6.96 50.89 -12.30
C SER A 14 5.99 49.77 -11.93
N VAL A 15 4.71 49.88 -12.33
CA VAL A 15 3.70 48.84 -12.05
C VAL A 15 4.02 47.54 -12.79
N SER A 16 4.42 47.62 -14.06
CA SER A 16 4.86 46.45 -14.83
C SER A 16 6.05 45.74 -14.20
N TRP A 17 7.03 46.50 -13.70
CA TRP A 17 8.20 45.92 -13.04
C TRP A 17 7.85 45.25 -11.70
N THR A 18 6.97 45.87 -10.90
CA THR A 18 6.45 45.25 -9.68
C THR A 18 5.70 43.96 -10.01
N ASN A 19 4.84 43.97 -11.03
CA ASN A 19 4.11 42.76 -11.45
C ASN A 19 5.06 41.64 -11.91
N MET A 20 6.11 41.96 -12.68
CA MET A 20 7.10 40.95 -13.08
C MET A 20 7.85 40.37 -11.88
N ARG A 21 8.23 41.20 -10.90
CA ARG A 21 8.87 40.72 -9.67
C ARG A 21 7.95 39.84 -8.84
N SER A 22 6.69 40.22 -8.70
CA SER A 22 5.69 39.41 -8.00
C SER A 22 5.45 38.07 -8.71
N ALA A 23 5.33 38.07 -10.04
CA ALA A 23 5.19 36.85 -10.83
C ALA A 23 6.42 35.94 -10.68
N GLN A 24 7.63 36.50 -10.74
CA GLN A 24 8.87 35.75 -10.54
C GLN A 24 8.97 35.15 -9.13
N ALA A 25 8.56 35.89 -8.10
CA ALA A 25 8.54 35.39 -6.73
C ALA A 25 7.54 34.23 -6.56
N ILE A 26 6.35 34.31 -7.17
CA ILE A 26 5.35 33.24 -7.13
C ILE A 26 5.89 31.98 -7.84
N ILE A 27 6.51 32.14 -9.01
CA ILE A 27 7.15 31.02 -9.73
C ILE A 27 8.27 30.41 -8.88
N GLY A 28 9.11 31.24 -8.25
CA GLY A 28 10.19 30.77 -7.39
C GLY A 28 9.69 30.01 -6.16
N ILE A 29 8.62 30.49 -5.53
CA ILE A 29 7.95 29.78 -4.43
C ILE A 29 7.40 28.43 -4.90
N ALA A 30 6.73 28.38 -6.06
CA ALA A 30 6.17 27.15 -6.59
C ALA A 30 7.27 26.13 -6.93
N LYS A 31 8.40 26.59 -7.48
CA LYS A 31 9.56 25.74 -7.76
C LYS A 31 10.21 25.19 -6.49
N ALA A 32 10.44 26.05 -5.49
CA ALA A 32 10.98 25.62 -4.20
C ALA A 32 10.04 24.61 -3.50
N GLN A 33 8.73 24.82 -3.57
CA GLN A 33 7.72 23.89 -3.05
C GLN A 33 7.77 22.55 -3.78
N SER A 34 7.70 22.56 -5.11
CA SER A 34 7.79 21.35 -5.93
C SER A 34 9.09 20.59 -5.70
N ALA A 35 10.19 21.32 -5.43
CA ALA A 35 11.47 20.71 -5.09
C ALA A 35 11.45 19.99 -3.74
N ALA A 36 10.83 20.60 -2.73
CA ALA A 36 10.66 19.98 -1.41
C ALA A 36 9.76 18.73 -1.47
N GLU A 37 8.67 18.77 -2.25
CA GLU A 37 7.75 17.63 -2.43
C GLU A 37 8.45 16.47 -3.17
N SER A 38 9.18 16.79 -4.23
CA SER A 38 9.95 15.80 -5.00
C SER A 38 11.04 15.17 -4.14
N GLY A 39 11.75 16.00 -3.35
CA GLY A 39 12.77 15.53 -2.43
C GLY A 39 12.20 14.62 -1.34
N LEU A 40 11.04 14.96 -0.78
CA LEU A 40 10.38 14.10 0.22
C LEU A 40 9.97 12.74 -0.38
N SER A 41 9.37 12.73 -1.56
CA SER A 41 8.99 11.49 -2.26
C SER A 41 10.19 10.62 -2.62
N PHE A 42 11.28 11.24 -3.08
CA PHE A 42 12.54 10.53 -3.35
C PHE A 42 13.12 9.93 -2.07
N ALA A 43 13.16 10.73 -0.99
CA ALA A 43 13.73 10.32 0.28
C ALA A 43 12.97 9.18 0.94
N SER A 44 11.63 9.18 0.89
CA SER A 44 10.78 8.14 1.46
C SER A 44 10.95 6.81 0.73
N ARG A 45 10.95 6.82 -0.62
CA ARG A 45 11.21 5.63 -1.43
C ARG A 45 12.58 5.03 -1.14
N ARG A 46 13.60 5.88 -0.99
CA ARG A 46 14.95 5.43 -0.65
C ARG A 46 15.00 4.81 0.75
N LEU A 47 14.40 5.45 1.76
CA LEU A 47 14.32 4.90 3.11
C LEU A 47 13.65 3.52 3.12
N LEU A 48 12.49 3.40 2.45
CA LEU A 48 11.75 2.14 2.35
C LEU A 48 12.60 1.04 1.70
N SER A 49 13.28 1.36 0.60
CA SER A 49 14.17 0.42 -0.09
C SER A 49 15.31 -0.07 0.81
N GLU A 50 15.91 0.81 1.62
CA GLU A 50 16.99 0.41 2.53
C GLU A 50 16.49 -0.40 3.73
N VAL A 51 15.36 0.00 4.32
CA VAL A 51 14.78 -0.68 5.48
C VAL A 51 14.32 -2.09 5.13
N ASN A 52 13.73 -2.30 3.94
CA ASN A 52 13.25 -3.61 3.50
C ASN A 52 14.37 -4.66 3.32
N ARG A 53 15.65 -4.25 3.35
CA ARG A 53 16.79 -5.18 3.32
C ARG A 53 17.03 -5.86 4.67
N PHE A 54 16.47 -5.34 5.77
CA PHE A 54 16.70 -5.84 7.12
C PHE A 54 15.74 -6.99 7.44
N VAL A 55 16.28 -8.19 7.56
CA VAL A 55 15.56 -9.38 8.01
C VAL A 55 15.85 -9.57 9.50
N ILE A 56 14.81 -9.41 10.32
CA ILE A 56 14.88 -9.49 11.78
C ILE A 56 14.05 -10.66 12.30
N ASP A 57 14.50 -11.33 13.36
CA ASP A 57 13.71 -12.37 14.02
C ASP A 57 12.57 -11.79 14.87
N LYS A 58 12.84 -10.72 15.63
CA LYS A 58 11.86 -10.09 16.51
C LYS A 58 10.63 -9.63 15.72
N GLY A 59 9.45 -9.84 16.29
CA GLY A 59 8.17 -9.50 15.66
C GLY A 59 7.75 -8.04 15.85
N VAL A 60 8.18 -7.41 16.94
CA VAL A 60 7.87 -6.01 17.28
C VAL A 60 9.17 -5.22 17.33
N ILE A 61 9.15 -4.05 16.71
CA ILE A 61 10.23 -3.06 16.80
C ILE A 61 9.82 -2.07 17.89
N ASP A 62 10.50 -2.11 19.03
CA ASP A 62 10.39 -1.08 20.07
C ASP A 62 11.43 0.03 19.82
N SER A 63 11.38 1.11 20.60
CA SER A 63 12.30 2.24 20.41
C SER A 63 13.78 1.88 20.64
N ASP A 64 14.08 0.92 21.52
CA ASP A 64 15.44 0.43 21.75
C ASP A 64 15.96 -0.37 20.54
N LEU A 65 15.14 -1.27 19.98
CA LEU A 65 15.49 -1.99 18.77
C LEU A 65 15.58 -1.07 17.56
N ALA A 66 14.69 -0.08 17.43
CA ALA A 66 14.73 0.92 16.37
C ALA A 66 16.05 1.69 16.37
N GLU A 67 16.50 2.17 17.53
CA GLU A 67 17.80 2.85 17.66
C GLU A 67 18.96 1.93 17.26
N LYS A 68 18.93 0.68 17.72
CA LYS A 68 19.98 -0.31 17.38
C LYS A 68 20.01 -0.62 15.89
N LEU A 69 18.85 -0.79 15.24
CA LEU A 69 18.73 -1.03 13.79
C LEU A 69 19.20 0.18 12.99
N TRP A 70 18.82 1.39 13.42
CA TRP A 70 19.25 2.63 12.79
C TRP A 70 20.77 2.76 12.78
N ARG A 71 21.40 2.54 13.94
CA ARG A 71 22.85 2.76 14.15
C ARG A 71 23.71 1.57 13.73
N GLY A 72 23.17 0.35 13.71
CA GLY A 72 23.97 -0.84 13.43
C GLY A 72 24.55 -1.51 14.68
N THR A 73 24.03 -1.21 15.87
CA THR A 73 24.61 -1.60 17.16
C THR A 73 23.88 -2.77 17.84
N TRP A 74 23.05 -3.50 17.11
CA TRP A 74 22.35 -4.67 17.64
C TRP A 74 23.31 -5.78 18.06
N THR A 75 22.86 -6.61 19.00
CA THR A 75 23.63 -7.71 19.58
C THR A 75 22.87 -9.02 19.42
N ALA A 76 23.51 -10.16 19.74
CA ALA A 76 22.85 -11.46 19.73
C ALA A 76 21.65 -11.55 20.71
N ALA A 77 21.57 -10.66 21.71
CA ALA A 77 20.42 -10.57 22.62
C ALA A 77 19.19 -9.93 21.96
N ASP A 78 19.37 -9.22 20.86
CA ASP A 78 18.31 -8.53 20.13
C ASP A 78 17.63 -9.43 19.08
N GLY A 79 18.12 -10.67 18.89
CA GLY A 79 17.69 -11.63 17.87
C GLY A 79 18.70 -11.76 16.72
N GLN A 80 18.44 -12.64 15.74
CA GLN A 80 19.20 -12.57 14.49
C GLN A 80 18.70 -11.38 13.67
N VAL A 81 19.65 -10.58 13.19
CA VAL A 81 19.43 -9.50 12.24
C VAL A 81 20.40 -9.74 11.09
N SER A 82 19.87 -9.94 9.90
CA SER A 82 20.64 -10.08 8.68
C SER A 82 20.24 -8.99 7.68
N VAL A 83 21.23 -8.41 7.01
CA VAL A 83 21.02 -7.34 6.03
C VAL A 83 21.27 -7.91 4.65
N LEU A 84 20.24 -7.98 3.83
CA LEU A 84 20.32 -8.44 2.46
C LEU A 84 21.07 -7.43 1.59
N THR A 85 21.68 -7.91 0.51
CA THR A 85 22.28 -7.05 -0.51
C THR A 85 21.19 -6.33 -1.30
N ALA A 86 21.46 -5.10 -1.73
CA ALA A 86 20.56 -4.40 -2.64
C ALA A 86 20.44 -5.16 -3.98
N SER A 87 19.26 -5.14 -4.59
CA SER A 87 18.96 -5.87 -5.83
C SER A 87 19.42 -5.11 -7.08
N ASP A 88 19.47 -3.79 -7.01
CA ASP A 88 19.65 -2.87 -8.15
C ASP A 88 21.03 -2.21 -8.19
N TYR A 89 21.79 -2.21 -7.09
CA TYR A 89 23.13 -1.62 -7.04
C TYR A 89 24.08 -2.39 -6.10
N SER A 90 25.37 -2.07 -6.17
CA SER A 90 26.40 -2.59 -5.28
C SER A 90 27.18 -1.46 -4.60
N VAL A 91 27.33 -1.54 -3.28
CA VAL A 91 28.19 -0.64 -2.50
C VAL A 91 29.58 -1.26 -2.38
N GLY A 92 30.60 -0.55 -2.84
CA GLY A 92 31.97 -1.06 -2.87
C GLY A 92 32.70 -0.95 -1.52
N SER A 93 32.33 0.02 -0.70
CA SER A 93 32.92 0.25 0.63
C SER A 93 31.85 0.64 1.65
N PRO A 94 31.20 -0.32 2.30
CA PRO A 94 30.20 -0.02 3.33
C PRO A 94 30.82 0.68 4.54
N THR A 95 30.17 1.73 5.05
CA THR A 95 30.60 2.49 6.23
C THR A 95 30.13 1.87 7.55
N GLY A 96 29.07 1.07 7.51
CA GLY A 96 28.51 0.37 8.66
C GLY A 96 27.37 -0.57 8.27
N THR A 97 26.69 -1.14 9.26
CA THR A 97 25.57 -2.08 9.05
C THR A 97 24.21 -1.46 9.34
N GLY A 98 24.14 -0.32 10.04
CA GLY A 98 22.88 0.34 10.37
C GLY A 98 22.15 0.91 9.15
N ILE A 99 20.85 1.17 9.29
CA ILE A 99 20.03 1.81 8.25
C ILE A 99 20.66 3.15 7.83
N VAL A 100 21.14 3.93 8.79
CA VAL A 100 21.74 5.25 8.52
C VAL A 100 23.03 5.15 7.71
N HIS A 101 23.82 4.10 7.93
CA HIS A 101 25.05 3.82 7.19
C HIS A 101 24.74 3.36 5.77
N CYS A 102 23.74 2.47 5.61
CA CYS A 102 23.28 2.05 4.29
C CYS A 102 22.81 3.25 3.46
N LEU A 103 22.01 4.15 4.05
CA LEU A 103 21.60 5.40 3.40
C LEU A 103 22.82 6.25 3.02
N GLN A 104 23.73 6.49 3.96
CA GLN A 104 24.94 7.27 3.70
C GLN A 104 25.76 6.70 2.53
N ASP A 105 25.92 5.38 2.47
CA ASP A 105 26.68 4.70 1.44
C ASP A 105 26.05 4.82 0.06
N VAL A 106 24.73 4.68 -0.04
CA VAL A 106 23.99 4.81 -1.30
C VAL A 106 24.09 6.23 -1.84
N TYR A 107 23.86 7.23 -0.99
CA TYR A 107 23.99 8.63 -1.39
C TYR A 107 25.41 9.03 -1.77
N ASN A 108 26.42 8.37 -1.22
CA ASN A 108 27.82 8.67 -1.51
C ASN A 108 28.36 7.92 -2.74
N GLN A 109 27.91 6.69 -2.98
CA GLN A 109 28.52 5.78 -3.98
C GLN A 109 27.63 5.52 -5.20
N VAL A 110 26.31 5.68 -5.09
CA VAL A 110 25.35 5.27 -6.12
C VAL A 110 24.61 6.49 -6.68
N ASP A 111 24.06 7.35 -5.82
CA ASP A 111 23.27 8.51 -6.24
C ASP A 111 24.14 9.69 -6.65
N LEU A 112 24.68 9.63 -7.88
CA LEU A 112 25.63 10.60 -8.44
C LEU A 112 25.01 11.96 -8.87
N HIS A 113 23.74 12.21 -8.54
CA HIS A 113 23.01 13.44 -8.91
C HIS A 113 23.21 14.60 -7.92
N ALA A 114 24.06 14.40 -6.90
CA ALA A 114 24.41 15.40 -5.93
C ALA A 114 25.22 16.55 -6.55
N ILE A 115 24.92 17.79 -6.13
CA ILE A 115 25.64 19.01 -6.50
C ILE A 115 26.24 19.69 -5.27
N GLU A 116 27.25 20.51 -5.48
CA GLU A 116 27.85 21.34 -4.42
C GLU A 116 27.45 22.80 -4.65
N VAL A 117 26.51 23.30 -3.85
CA VAL A 117 26.02 24.69 -3.97
C VAL A 117 26.86 25.62 -3.10
N THR A 118 27.25 25.14 -1.93
CA THR A 118 28.09 25.85 -0.97
C THR A 118 29.36 25.06 -0.66
N ALA A 119 30.41 25.74 -0.21
CA ALA A 119 31.69 25.08 0.12
C ALA A 119 31.57 24.00 1.23
N GLY A 120 30.54 24.08 2.07
CA GLY A 120 30.27 23.08 3.11
C GLY A 120 29.68 21.77 2.54
N ASP A 121 29.05 21.81 1.37
CA ASP A 121 28.39 20.64 0.77
C ASP A 121 29.40 19.56 0.35
N ALA A 122 30.67 19.94 0.12
CA ALA A 122 31.75 19.00 -0.18
C ALA A 122 32.03 18.00 0.96
N LEU A 123 31.60 18.31 2.19
CA LEU A 123 31.79 17.47 3.38
C LEU A 123 30.61 16.51 3.64
N LEU A 124 29.54 16.63 2.87
CA LEU A 124 28.35 15.78 2.97
C LEU A 124 28.51 14.54 2.05
N PRO A 125 27.78 13.43 2.28
CA PRO A 125 26.87 13.19 3.38
C PRO A 125 27.61 13.08 4.73
N SER A 126 27.06 13.71 5.77
CA SER A 126 27.65 13.72 7.10
C SER A 126 26.67 13.18 8.13
N LEU A 127 27.18 12.31 9.01
CA LEU A 127 26.45 11.75 10.14
C LEU A 127 26.77 12.56 11.41
N SER A 128 25.76 12.81 12.24
CA SER A 128 25.94 13.43 13.56
C SER A 128 26.76 12.52 14.49
N SER A 129 27.35 13.08 15.54
CA SER A 129 28.21 12.32 16.47
C SER A 129 27.47 11.25 17.28
N ASP A 130 26.16 11.41 17.43
CA ASP A 130 25.24 10.46 18.06
C ASP A 130 24.62 9.49 17.04
N GLU A 131 24.95 9.63 15.75
CA GLU A 131 24.45 8.81 14.63
C GLU A 131 22.94 8.85 14.42
N HIS A 132 22.23 9.80 15.03
CA HIS A 132 20.78 9.95 14.89
C HIS A 132 20.39 10.70 13.61
N THR A 133 21.23 11.64 13.17
CA THR A 133 20.93 12.53 12.06
C THR A 133 21.92 12.35 10.91
N LEU A 134 21.39 12.10 9.71
CA LEU A 134 22.12 12.08 8.46
C LEU A 134 21.74 13.29 7.60
N VAL A 135 22.73 14.11 7.27
CA VAL A 135 22.57 15.28 6.39
C VAL A 135 23.22 14.98 5.05
N LEU A 136 22.49 15.21 3.96
CA LEU A 136 22.91 14.84 2.61
C LEU A 136 23.29 16.04 1.74
N LYS A 137 24.07 15.76 0.68
CA LYS A 137 24.36 16.75 -0.36
C LYS A 137 23.06 17.20 -1.06
N PRO A 138 22.99 18.46 -1.53
CA PRO A 138 21.89 18.90 -2.39
C PRO A 138 21.80 18.06 -3.66
N VAL A 139 20.57 17.78 -4.11
CA VAL A 139 20.32 17.08 -5.38
C VAL A 139 19.60 18.03 -6.34
N ALA A 140 20.14 18.20 -7.53
CA ALA A 140 19.56 19.08 -8.55
C ALA A 140 18.35 18.42 -9.21
N LEU A 141 17.29 19.20 -9.44
CA LEU A 141 16.11 18.76 -10.19
C LEU A 141 16.16 19.14 -11.67
N ASP A 142 17.03 20.09 -12.00
CA ASP A 142 17.24 20.56 -13.36
C ASP A 142 18.73 20.50 -13.71
N THR A 143 19.01 20.58 -15.01
CA THR A 143 20.39 20.58 -15.53
C THR A 143 21.13 21.87 -15.20
N THR A 144 20.45 22.92 -14.75
CA THR A 144 21.09 24.20 -14.41
C THR A 144 21.60 24.20 -12.97
N GLY A 145 21.04 23.36 -12.10
CA GLY A 145 21.39 23.28 -10.68
C GLY A 145 20.81 24.44 -9.86
N ASP A 146 19.90 25.22 -10.44
CA ASP A 146 19.29 26.38 -9.78
C ASP A 146 18.14 25.97 -8.87
N THR A 147 17.49 24.85 -9.18
CA THR A 147 16.45 24.22 -8.37
C THR A 147 16.98 22.92 -7.79
N TYR A 148 17.05 22.83 -6.47
CA TYR A 148 17.54 21.63 -5.79
C TYR A 148 16.80 21.40 -4.48
N PHE A 149 16.96 20.20 -3.92
CA PHE A 149 16.48 19.90 -2.58
C PHE A 149 17.62 19.36 -1.71
N ARG A 150 17.52 19.63 -0.40
CA ARG A 150 18.41 19.10 0.65
C ARG A 150 17.61 18.16 1.52
N LEU A 151 18.20 17.03 1.87
CA LEU A 151 17.57 16.00 2.68
C LEU A 151 18.28 15.82 4.01
N THR A 152 17.47 15.65 5.04
CA THR A 152 17.90 15.22 6.37
C THR A 152 17.04 14.05 6.81
N TYR A 153 17.66 12.99 7.29
CA TYR A 153 17.01 11.89 7.99
C TYR A 153 17.38 11.95 9.47
N GLU A 154 16.40 11.84 10.35
CA GLU A 154 16.59 11.87 11.80
C GLU A 154 15.74 10.79 12.46
N LEU A 155 16.36 9.89 13.23
CA LEU A 155 15.60 9.03 14.14
C LEU A 155 15.18 9.84 15.36
N ILE A 156 13.87 9.85 15.67
CA ILE A 156 13.36 10.53 16.86
C ILE A 156 13.77 9.72 18.10
N GLU A 157 14.45 10.38 19.04
CA GLU A 157 14.94 9.73 20.26
C GLU A 157 13.80 9.07 21.07
N ASN A 158 14.04 7.85 21.53
CA ASN A 158 13.09 7.03 22.31
C ASN A 158 11.79 6.72 21.56
N ASP A 159 11.81 6.76 20.24
CA ASP A 159 10.68 6.51 19.35
C ASP A 159 11.07 5.49 18.27
N THR A 160 10.09 4.97 17.53
CA THR A 160 10.32 4.12 16.33
C THR A 160 10.28 4.95 15.05
N ARG A 161 10.00 6.25 15.16
CA ARG A 161 9.76 7.14 14.02
C ARG A 161 11.03 7.78 13.47
N VAL A 162 11.13 7.79 12.14
CA VAL A 162 12.14 8.52 11.39
C VAL A 162 11.51 9.78 10.78
N LEU A 163 12.04 10.95 11.15
CA LEU A 163 11.69 12.22 10.56
C LEU A 163 12.53 12.45 9.29
N ILE A 164 11.86 12.58 8.15
CA ILE A 164 12.49 13.06 6.92
C ILE A 164 12.16 14.54 6.76
N THR A 165 13.18 15.36 6.57
CA THR A 165 13.02 16.78 6.22
C THR A 165 13.60 17.03 4.83
N SER A 166 12.78 17.57 3.93
CA SER A 166 13.19 18.04 2.63
C SER A 166 13.11 19.57 2.55
N VAL A 167 14.22 20.21 2.18
CA VAL A 167 14.30 21.66 1.95
C VAL A 167 14.54 21.89 0.47
N GLY A 168 13.50 22.32 -0.25
CA GLY A 168 13.60 22.73 -1.65
C GLY A 168 14.02 24.19 -1.76
N GLU A 169 14.99 24.49 -2.62
CA GLU A 169 15.55 25.83 -2.82
C GLU A 169 15.55 26.22 -4.30
N PHE A 170 15.22 27.48 -4.56
CA PHE A 170 15.32 28.12 -5.88
C PHE A 170 15.65 29.60 -5.73
N ASP A 171 16.79 30.04 -6.28
CA ASP A 171 17.21 31.45 -6.31
C ASP A 171 17.14 32.14 -4.92
N GLY A 172 17.57 31.42 -3.87
CA GLY A 172 17.58 31.88 -2.48
C GLY A 172 16.23 31.82 -1.74
N LEU A 173 15.15 31.38 -2.40
CA LEU A 173 13.89 31.04 -1.75
C LEU A 173 13.91 29.58 -1.31
N SER A 174 13.49 29.30 -0.08
CA SER A 174 13.41 27.94 0.45
C SER A 174 12.00 27.57 0.91
N ARG A 175 11.64 26.30 0.75
CA ARG A 175 10.46 25.66 1.33
C ARG A 175 10.89 24.38 2.02
N THR A 176 10.29 24.13 3.17
CA THR A 176 10.61 22.96 3.99
C THR A 176 9.34 22.15 4.19
N ILE A 177 9.43 20.85 3.92
CA ILE A 177 8.39 19.88 4.20
C ILE A 177 9.03 18.76 5.00
N SER A 178 8.33 18.26 6.00
CA SER A 178 8.77 17.16 6.82
C SER A 178 7.66 16.15 7.01
N MET A 179 8.01 14.86 7.07
CA MET A 179 7.08 13.76 7.33
C MET A 179 7.76 12.75 8.24
N GLN A 180 6.98 12.16 9.15
CA GLN A 180 7.42 11.09 10.04
C GLN A 180 7.01 9.74 9.44
N PHE A 181 7.91 8.77 9.54
CA PHE A 181 7.71 7.40 9.07
C PHE A 181 7.89 6.45 10.25
N ASP A 182 6.92 5.56 10.48
CA ASP A 182 7.02 4.53 11.50
C ASP A 182 7.92 3.38 11.02
N LEU A 183 8.90 2.98 11.83
CA LEU A 183 9.70 1.79 11.59
C LEU A 183 9.02 0.57 12.23
N ASP A 184 8.23 -0.13 11.44
CA ASP A 184 7.53 -1.34 11.87
C ASP A 184 7.91 -2.56 11.03
N LYS A 185 7.81 -3.75 11.64
CA LYS A 185 7.82 -5.02 10.91
C LYS A 185 6.38 -5.43 10.63
N ARG A 186 6.02 -5.53 9.35
CA ARG A 186 4.69 -5.98 8.92
C ARG A 186 4.84 -7.06 7.85
N ILE A 187 3.87 -7.97 7.82
CA ILE A 187 3.68 -8.84 6.66
C ILE A 187 2.81 -8.02 5.70
N ASN A 188 3.34 -7.72 4.52
CA ASN A 188 2.65 -6.84 3.55
C ASN A 188 1.42 -7.47 2.90
N TYR A 189 1.09 -8.72 3.25
CA TYR A 189 0.00 -9.47 2.66
C TYR A 189 -1.02 -9.83 3.75
N ALA A 190 -2.29 -9.59 3.45
CA ALA A 190 -3.41 -10.12 4.21
C ALA A 190 -3.47 -11.65 4.12
N LEU A 191 -3.10 -12.22 2.96
CA LEU A 191 -3.09 -13.66 2.74
C LEU A 191 -1.85 -14.07 1.94
N VAL A 192 -1.03 -14.97 2.48
CA VAL A 192 0.00 -15.69 1.72
C VAL A 192 -0.31 -17.18 1.77
N ALA A 193 -0.56 -17.79 0.62
CA ALA A 193 -0.87 -19.21 0.53
C ALA A 193 0.22 -19.99 -0.21
N MET A 194 0.54 -21.19 0.31
CA MET A 194 1.32 -22.21 -0.40
C MET A 194 0.43 -23.13 -1.24
N SER A 195 -0.88 -23.03 -1.07
CA SER A 195 -1.89 -23.75 -1.83
C SER A 195 -2.70 -22.77 -2.69
N ARG A 196 -3.45 -23.30 -3.65
CA ARG A 196 -4.41 -22.50 -4.42
C ARG A 196 -5.34 -21.68 -3.53
N ILE A 197 -5.63 -20.45 -3.96
CA ILE A 197 -6.59 -19.56 -3.32
C ILE A 197 -7.88 -19.60 -4.13
N MET A 198 -9.02 -19.69 -3.45
CA MET A 198 -10.33 -19.65 -4.10
C MET A 198 -11.21 -18.64 -3.37
N LEU A 199 -11.51 -17.54 -4.05
CA LEU A 199 -12.41 -16.49 -3.59
C LEU A 199 -13.76 -16.69 -4.30
N GLY A 200 -14.75 -17.14 -3.54
CA GLY A 200 -16.11 -17.33 -4.02
C GLY A 200 -16.91 -16.03 -4.03
N ARG A 201 -18.22 -16.17 -4.22
CA ARG A 201 -19.18 -15.08 -4.01
C ARG A 201 -19.32 -14.75 -2.51
N ASN A 202 -19.62 -13.50 -2.20
CA ASN A 202 -19.75 -12.92 -0.86
C ASN A 202 -18.45 -13.03 -0.06
N VAL A 203 -17.32 -12.77 -0.72
CA VAL A 203 -16.00 -12.73 -0.10
C VAL A 203 -15.27 -11.49 -0.59
N LEU A 204 -14.92 -10.62 0.36
CA LEU A 204 -14.05 -9.46 0.15
C LEU A 204 -12.74 -9.67 0.88
N VAL A 205 -11.66 -9.14 0.33
CA VAL A 205 -10.34 -9.15 0.98
C VAL A 205 -9.84 -7.73 1.12
N GLU A 206 -9.50 -7.35 2.35
CA GLU A 206 -8.82 -6.10 2.68
C GLU A 206 -7.33 -6.38 2.88
N GLY A 207 -6.51 -5.79 2.04
CA GLY A 207 -5.07 -5.94 1.96
C GLY A 207 -4.58 -6.88 0.84
N PRO A 208 -3.27 -6.86 0.52
CA PRO A 208 -2.71 -7.63 -0.58
C PRO A 208 -2.80 -9.14 -0.37
N ILE A 209 -2.98 -9.90 -1.46
CA ILE A 209 -2.97 -11.37 -1.42
C ILE A 209 -1.84 -11.93 -2.29
N GLY A 210 -1.27 -13.05 -1.85
CA GLY A 210 -0.13 -13.67 -2.50
C GLY A 210 -0.27 -15.19 -2.52
N THR A 211 0.09 -15.83 -3.64
CA THR A 211 0.17 -17.30 -3.72
C THR A 211 1.49 -17.75 -4.33
N ARG A 212 2.09 -18.74 -3.67
CA ARG A 212 3.28 -19.46 -4.16
C ARG A 212 2.93 -20.69 -5.00
N TYR A 213 1.64 -21.02 -5.11
CA TYR A 213 1.20 -22.22 -5.81
C TYR A 213 1.53 -22.15 -7.30
N GLY A 214 2.06 -23.25 -7.84
CA GLY A 214 2.34 -23.40 -9.27
C GLY A 214 3.83 -23.37 -9.63
N ILE A 215 4.72 -23.11 -8.67
CA ILE A 215 6.17 -23.13 -8.91
C ILE A 215 6.77 -24.53 -8.90
N GLU A 216 6.13 -25.50 -8.24
CA GLU A 216 6.61 -26.87 -8.20
C GLU A 216 6.19 -27.66 -9.42
N SER A 217 7.09 -28.52 -9.90
CA SER A 217 6.87 -29.33 -11.09
C SER A 217 5.62 -30.20 -10.97
N GLY A 218 4.61 -29.91 -11.78
CA GLY A 218 3.36 -30.67 -11.87
C GLY A 218 2.21 -30.14 -11.01
N GLU A 219 2.39 -29.00 -10.33
CA GLU A 219 1.29 -28.31 -9.64
C GLU A 219 0.31 -27.67 -10.62
N LEU A 220 0.81 -26.91 -11.60
CA LEU A 220 -0.02 -26.34 -12.65
C LEU A 220 -0.45 -27.45 -13.61
N ASN A 221 -1.67 -27.95 -13.45
CA ASN A 221 -2.31 -28.84 -14.41
C ASN A 221 -3.84 -28.79 -14.27
N PRO A 222 -4.62 -29.33 -15.24
CA PRO A 222 -6.07 -29.23 -15.21
C PRO A 222 -6.72 -30.03 -14.06
N GLN A 223 -5.97 -30.90 -13.39
CA GLN A 223 -6.44 -31.72 -12.27
C GLN A 223 -6.27 -31.00 -10.92
N PHE A 224 -5.17 -30.27 -10.71
CA PHE A 224 -4.93 -29.57 -9.44
C PHE A 224 -5.38 -28.09 -9.46
N GLY A 225 -5.55 -27.52 -10.65
CA GLY A 225 -6.20 -26.23 -10.88
C GLY A 225 -5.23 -25.05 -10.94
N ASN A 226 -5.79 -23.86 -10.78
CA ASN A 226 -5.07 -22.60 -10.99
C ASN A 226 -4.64 -21.98 -9.65
N PRO A 227 -3.60 -21.13 -9.64
CA PRO A 227 -3.08 -20.50 -8.43
C PRO A 227 -4.11 -19.69 -7.64
N LEU A 228 -4.94 -18.92 -8.36
CA LEU A 228 -6.07 -18.18 -7.81
C LEU A 228 -7.28 -18.37 -8.71
N VAL A 229 -8.43 -18.59 -8.07
CA VAL A 229 -9.73 -18.49 -8.73
C VAL A 229 -10.57 -17.49 -7.96
N MET A 230 -10.97 -16.40 -8.61
CA MET A 230 -11.80 -15.36 -8.04
C MET A 230 -13.09 -15.27 -8.85
N ARG A 231 -14.23 -15.32 -8.17
CA ARG A 231 -15.55 -15.22 -8.80
C ARG A 231 -16.16 -13.86 -8.49
N SER A 232 -16.84 -13.30 -9.48
CA SER A 232 -17.69 -12.12 -9.32
C SER A 232 -18.72 -12.31 -8.21
N ASP A 233 -19.03 -11.23 -7.49
CA ASP A 233 -20.09 -11.24 -6.48
C ASP A 233 -21.49 -11.06 -7.07
N PHE A 234 -21.60 -10.35 -8.19
CA PHE A 234 -22.88 -9.99 -8.79
C PHE A 234 -23.37 -11.01 -9.82
N PHE A 235 -22.48 -11.86 -10.33
CA PHE A 235 -22.83 -12.89 -11.30
C PHE A 235 -23.74 -13.94 -10.67
N GLY A 236 -24.91 -14.16 -11.27
CA GLY A 236 -25.96 -15.05 -10.81
C GLY A 236 -27.01 -14.40 -9.89
N LEU A 237 -27.01 -13.08 -9.74
CA LEU A 237 -28.11 -12.35 -9.08
C LEU A 237 -29.34 -12.25 -9.99
N ASP A 238 -29.16 -11.78 -11.23
CA ASP A 238 -30.16 -11.86 -12.30
C ASP A 238 -29.59 -12.55 -13.55
N SER A 239 -30.03 -13.80 -13.74
CA SER A 239 -29.63 -14.66 -14.85
C SER A 239 -30.04 -14.17 -16.26
N VAL A 240 -30.91 -13.16 -16.36
CA VAL A 240 -31.47 -12.72 -17.65
C VAL A 240 -30.84 -11.43 -18.15
N ALA A 241 -30.88 -10.35 -17.35
CA ALA A 241 -30.33 -9.07 -17.78
C ALA A 241 -28.89 -8.89 -17.28
N LEU A 242 -28.69 -8.91 -15.96
CA LEU A 242 -27.39 -8.60 -15.34
C LEU A 242 -26.27 -9.54 -15.80
N ASP A 243 -26.49 -10.86 -15.74
CA ASP A 243 -25.48 -11.85 -16.17
C ASP A 243 -25.06 -11.70 -17.64
N GLY A 244 -25.98 -11.27 -18.50
CA GLY A 244 -25.72 -10.99 -19.91
C GLY A 244 -24.83 -9.77 -20.10
N GLU A 245 -25.08 -8.71 -19.34
CA GLU A 245 -24.26 -7.49 -19.36
C GLU A 245 -22.89 -7.72 -18.75
N MET A 246 -22.81 -8.46 -17.64
CA MET A 246 -21.54 -8.85 -17.02
C MET A 246 -20.69 -9.73 -17.92
N SER A 247 -21.30 -10.67 -18.65
CA SER A 247 -20.58 -11.48 -19.64
C SER A 247 -19.98 -10.62 -20.75
N ASN A 248 -20.65 -9.54 -21.15
CA ASN A 248 -20.09 -8.58 -22.12
C ASN A 248 -18.94 -7.78 -21.49
N PHE A 249 -19.08 -7.35 -20.24
CA PHE A 249 -18.03 -6.67 -19.50
C PHE A 249 -16.76 -7.53 -19.38
N PHE A 250 -16.88 -8.80 -19.00
CA PHE A 250 -15.73 -9.71 -18.89
C PHE A 250 -15.00 -9.90 -20.22
N ASN A 251 -15.73 -9.95 -21.34
CA ASN A 251 -15.09 -10.01 -22.65
C ASN A 251 -14.32 -8.72 -22.98
N LEU A 252 -14.76 -7.56 -22.50
CA LEU A 252 -14.03 -6.30 -22.66
C LEU A 252 -12.81 -6.22 -21.76
N LEU A 253 -12.89 -6.71 -20.51
CA LEU A 253 -11.73 -6.83 -19.62
C LEU A 253 -10.61 -7.62 -20.29
N LEU A 254 -10.92 -8.83 -20.76
CA LEU A 254 -9.94 -9.69 -21.44
C LEU A 254 -9.29 -9.05 -22.68
N ALA A 255 -10.02 -8.15 -23.35
CA ALA A 255 -9.57 -7.52 -24.58
C ALA A 255 -8.78 -6.22 -24.34
N ASN A 256 -9.13 -5.47 -23.30
CA ASN A 256 -8.74 -4.06 -23.20
C ASN A 256 -8.12 -3.66 -21.86
N ASP A 257 -8.26 -4.45 -20.79
CA ASP A 257 -7.63 -4.17 -19.50
C ASP A 257 -6.11 -4.33 -19.61
N VAL A 258 -5.38 -3.22 -19.47
CA VAL A 258 -3.93 -3.15 -19.69
C VAL A 258 -3.15 -3.39 -18.40
N ASP A 259 -3.64 -2.92 -17.26
CA ASP A 259 -2.98 -3.01 -15.95
C ASP A 259 -3.46 -4.17 -15.09
N GLY A 260 -4.47 -4.92 -15.56
CA GLY A 260 -4.91 -6.16 -14.94
C GLY A 260 -5.62 -5.95 -13.62
N ASP A 261 -6.26 -4.80 -13.45
CA ASP A 261 -6.98 -4.43 -12.24
C ASP A 261 -8.48 -4.79 -12.29
N ASN A 262 -8.92 -5.39 -13.41
CA ASN A 262 -10.31 -5.74 -13.71
C ASN A 262 -11.27 -4.55 -13.66
N ARG A 263 -10.77 -3.35 -13.97
CA ARG A 263 -11.55 -2.12 -14.09
C ARG A 263 -11.21 -1.45 -15.42
N LEU A 264 -12.19 -0.83 -16.06
CA LEU A 264 -11.95 -0.14 -17.34
C LEU A 264 -12.09 1.36 -17.16
N ARG A 265 -11.08 2.12 -17.58
CA ARG A 265 -11.12 3.59 -17.52
C ARG A 265 -11.80 4.17 -18.77
N PRO A 266 -12.93 4.89 -18.66
CA PRO A 266 -13.61 5.53 -19.80
C PRO A 266 -12.75 6.49 -20.61
N ASN A 267 -11.76 7.11 -19.98
CA ASN A 267 -10.90 8.12 -20.59
C ASN A 267 -9.54 7.57 -21.09
N HIS A 268 -9.28 6.27 -20.93
CA HIS A 268 -8.01 5.67 -21.30
C HIS A 268 -8.03 5.20 -22.77
N PRO A 269 -7.04 5.54 -23.62
CA PRO A 269 -7.09 5.28 -25.07
C PRO A 269 -7.30 3.82 -25.49
N SER A 270 -6.89 2.87 -24.65
CA SER A 270 -7.02 1.43 -24.91
C SER A 270 -8.21 0.83 -24.16
N GLU A 271 -8.35 1.09 -22.86
CA GLU A 271 -9.41 0.50 -22.03
C GLU A 271 -10.80 1.06 -22.35
N SER A 272 -10.89 2.27 -22.91
CA SER A 272 -12.18 2.84 -23.31
C SER A 272 -12.80 2.12 -24.51
N ALA A 273 -12.06 1.23 -25.17
CA ALA A 273 -12.51 0.57 -26.39
C ALA A 273 -13.71 -0.35 -26.10
N GLY A 274 -14.85 -0.07 -26.72
CA GLY A 274 -16.05 -0.88 -26.56
C GLY A 274 -16.92 -0.51 -25.34
N LEU A 275 -16.50 0.47 -24.53
CA LEU A 275 -17.37 1.06 -23.50
C LEU A 275 -18.51 1.89 -24.13
N GLY A 276 -19.64 1.97 -23.42
CA GLY A 276 -20.88 2.60 -23.85
C GLY A 276 -22.11 1.68 -23.67
N GLY A 277 -23.31 2.21 -23.91
CA GLY A 277 -24.54 1.48 -23.60
C GLY A 277 -24.77 1.45 -22.09
N SER A 278 -24.94 0.27 -21.51
CA SER A 278 -25.01 0.07 -20.05
C SER A 278 -23.64 0.04 -19.36
N LEU A 279 -22.55 -0.05 -20.14
CA LEU A 279 -21.18 -0.07 -19.63
C LEU A 279 -20.65 1.36 -19.52
N ILE A 280 -21.17 2.06 -18.52
CA ILE A 280 -20.80 3.43 -18.14
C ILE A 280 -20.34 3.45 -16.69
N ASP A 281 -19.51 4.43 -16.36
CA ASP A 281 -19.16 4.80 -14.98
C ASP A 281 -20.43 5.40 -14.35
N TYR A 282 -21.13 4.60 -13.56
CA TYR A 282 -22.43 4.93 -12.98
C TYR A 282 -22.27 5.64 -11.64
N ASP A 283 -21.32 5.21 -10.83
CA ASP A 283 -21.07 5.75 -9.48
C ASP A 283 -20.15 6.99 -9.47
N GLY A 284 -19.47 7.26 -10.59
CA GLY A 284 -18.60 8.43 -10.78
C GLY A 284 -17.18 8.24 -10.26
N ASP A 285 -16.75 7.00 -9.97
CA ASP A 285 -15.42 6.68 -9.44
C ASP A 285 -14.29 6.71 -10.50
N GLN A 286 -14.63 7.03 -11.75
CA GLN A 286 -13.76 7.09 -12.94
C GLN A 286 -13.43 5.75 -13.57
N TYR A 287 -14.02 4.66 -13.09
CA TYR A 287 -13.87 3.32 -13.61
C TYR A 287 -15.22 2.76 -14.04
N VAL A 288 -15.18 1.72 -14.86
CA VAL A 288 -16.34 0.87 -15.16
C VAL A 288 -16.02 -0.49 -14.61
N THR A 289 -16.87 -0.96 -13.71
CA THR A 289 -16.71 -2.17 -12.93
C THR A 289 -18.02 -2.98 -12.92
N GLU A 290 -17.98 -4.14 -12.25
CA GLU A 290 -19.21 -4.90 -12.00
C GLU A 290 -20.18 -4.16 -11.06
N MET A 291 -19.67 -3.24 -10.23
CA MET A 291 -20.47 -2.43 -9.31
C MET A 291 -21.36 -1.45 -10.06
N ASP A 292 -20.85 -0.82 -11.11
CA ASP A 292 -21.63 0.08 -11.97
C ASP A 292 -22.81 -0.63 -12.63
N LEU A 293 -22.59 -1.87 -13.07
CA LEU A 293 -23.63 -2.72 -13.64
C LEU A 293 -24.66 -3.12 -12.57
N PHE A 294 -24.23 -3.41 -11.35
CA PHE A 294 -25.12 -3.69 -10.24
C PHE A 294 -25.99 -2.47 -9.88
N LEU A 295 -25.37 -1.30 -9.68
CA LEU A 295 -26.08 -0.07 -9.34
C LEU A 295 -27.05 0.33 -10.44
N SER A 296 -26.60 0.39 -11.70
CA SER A 296 -27.48 0.77 -12.82
C SER A 296 -28.63 -0.22 -13.09
N HIS A 297 -28.50 -1.48 -12.66
CA HIS A 297 -29.56 -2.49 -12.79
C HIS A 297 -30.64 -2.37 -11.71
N TYR A 298 -30.26 -2.10 -10.46
CA TYR A 298 -31.16 -2.10 -9.31
C TYR A 298 -31.68 -0.71 -8.92
N ASP A 299 -30.93 0.36 -9.22
CA ASP A 299 -31.32 1.75 -8.97
C ASP A 299 -32.55 2.09 -9.82
N SER A 300 -33.70 2.12 -9.16
CA SER A 300 -35.01 2.27 -9.78
C SER A 300 -35.48 3.72 -9.80
N ASP A 301 -34.95 4.58 -8.92
CA ASP A 301 -35.34 5.99 -8.81
C ASP A 301 -34.31 6.98 -9.37
N GLY A 302 -33.13 6.48 -9.76
CA GLY A 302 -32.06 7.19 -10.45
C GLY A 302 -31.23 8.07 -9.52
N ASP A 303 -31.15 7.73 -8.23
CA ASP A 303 -30.42 8.50 -7.22
C ASP A 303 -28.94 8.08 -7.07
N ILE A 304 -28.49 7.10 -7.88
CA ILE A 304 -27.13 6.55 -7.91
C ILE A 304 -26.80 5.75 -6.63
N GLY A 305 -27.84 5.28 -5.93
CA GLY A 305 -27.75 4.34 -4.83
C GLY A 305 -28.66 3.14 -5.07
N VAL A 306 -28.42 2.08 -4.28
CA VAL A 306 -29.30 0.92 -4.22
C VAL A 306 -29.64 0.66 -2.76
N VAL A 307 -30.90 0.88 -2.39
CA VAL A 307 -31.33 0.69 -1.01
C VAL A 307 -31.65 -0.77 -0.74
N TYR A 308 -30.89 -1.40 0.16
CA TYR A 308 -31.15 -2.80 0.57
C TYR A 308 -31.87 -2.92 1.91
N ASP A 309 -31.75 -1.91 2.79
CA ASP A 309 -32.49 -1.84 4.05
C ASP A 309 -32.99 -0.42 4.32
N ALA A 310 -34.26 -0.16 3.96
CA ALA A 310 -34.89 1.14 4.14
C ALA A 310 -35.04 1.55 5.63
N VAL A 311 -35.04 0.60 6.57
CA VAL A 311 -35.10 0.91 8.00
C VAL A 311 -33.74 1.38 8.50
N LEU A 312 -32.67 0.72 8.03
CA LEU A 312 -31.30 1.12 8.32
C LEU A 312 -30.98 2.48 7.68
N ALA A 313 -31.35 2.69 6.41
CA ALA A 313 -31.25 3.99 5.73
C ALA A 313 -31.97 5.11 6.48
N ALA A 314 -33.20 4.84 6.96
CA ALA A 314 -33.91 5.83 7.77
C ALA A 314 -33.22 6.12 9.11
N ALA A 315 -32.57 5.13 9.72
CA ALA A 315 -31.81 5.30 10.95
C ALA A 315 -30.49 6.07 10.74
N ALA A 316 -29.86 5.90 9.57
CA ALA A 316 -28.63 6.57 9.17
C ALA A 316 -28.84 8.01 8.66
N GLY A 317 -30.10 8.45 8.50
CA GLY A 317 -30.42 9.84 8.15
C GLY A 317 -31.05 10.03 6.77
N SER A 318 -31.36 8.94 6.06
CA SER A 318 -31.99 8.90 4.74
C SER A 318 -33.42 8.32 4.80
N PRO A 319 -34.40 9.01 5.43
CA PRO A 319 -35.74 8.49 5.61
C PRO A 319 -36.57 8.55 4.32
N GLY A 320 -37.43 7.55 4.14
CA GLY A 320 -38.44 7.56 3.07
C GLY A 320 -37.98 6.96 1.74
N LEU A 321 -36.79 6.38 1.70
CA LEU A 321 -36.33 5.59 0.56
C LEU A 321 -37.07 4.24 0.51
N ALA A 322 -37.29 3.73 -0.69
CA ALA A 322 -37.87 2.42 -0.91
C ALA A 322 -36.75 1.39 -1.08
N GLN A 323 -36.95 0.17 -0.58
CA GLN A 323 -35.99 -0.91 -0.81
C GLN A 323 -36.04 -1.36 -2.28
N GLU A 324 -34.88 -1.44 -2.91
CA GLU A 324 -34.67 -1.77 -4.32
C GLU A 324 -34.01 -3.13 -4.51
N PHE A 325 -33.19 -3.56 -3.55
CA PHE A 325 -32.49 -4.83 -3.58
C PHE A 325 -32.89 -5.76 -2.42
N SER A 326 -33.20 -7.01 -2.72
CA SER A 326 -33.65 -8.01 -1.73
C SER A 326 -33.17 -9.44 -1.98
N GLU A 327 -32.47 -9.67 -3.08
CA GLU A 327 -32.07 -10.97 -3.61
C GLU A 327 -30.95 -11.60 -2.78
N ASP A 328 -29.95 -10.81 -2.37
CA ASP A 328 -28.84 -11.25 -1.52
C ASP A 328 -28.47 -10.19 -0.46
N LEU A 329 -29.25 -10.14 0.62
CA LEU A 329 -28.99 -9.21 1.73
C LEU A 329 -27.65 -9.47 2.45
N GLN A 330 -27.05 -10.66 2.30
CA GLN A 330 -25.73 -10.93 2.88
C GLN A 330 -24.64 -10.25 2.07
N LEU A 331 -24.75 -10.26 0.73
CA LEU A 331 -23.86 -9.49 -0.14
C LEU A 331 -23.99 -8.00 0.17
N ALA A 332 -25.22 -7.49 0.23
CA ALA A 332 -25.47 -6.08 0.51
C ALA A 332 -24.84 -5.64 1.84
N ALA A 333 -25.10 -6.39 2.92
CA ALA A 333 -24.50 -6.11 4.21
C ALA A 333 -22.97 -6.25 4.20
N LEU A 334 -22.41 -7.18 3.44
CA LEU A 334 -20.95 -7.34 3.30
C LEU A 334 -20.30 -6.12 2.66
N ILE A 335 -20.94 -5.53 1.63
CA ILE A 335 -20.45 -4.33 0.95
C ILE A 335 -20.55 -3.12 1.89
N ASP A 336 -21.72 -2.88 2.47
CA ASP A 336 -21.99 -1.72 3.34
C ASP A 336 -21.13 -1.73 4.62
N ASN A 337 -20.87 -2.91 5.18
CA ASN A 337 -20.04 -3.06 6.39
C ASN A 337 -18.54 -3.20 6.10
N ALA A 338 -18.11 -3.20 4.83
CA ALA A 338 -16.70 -3.20 4.49
C ALA A 338 -16.04 -1.88 4.91
N ARG A 339 -14.74 -1.93 5.20
CA ARG A 339 -13.90 -0.77 5.59
C ARG A 339 -14.58 0.12 6.65
N SER A 340 -14.75 -0.41 7.86
CA SER A 340 -15.53 0.26 8.91
C SER A 340 -14.98 1.63 9.33
N ASP A 341 -13.67 1.83 9.24
CA ASP A 341 -13.02 3.11 9.51
C ASP A 341 -12.79 3.85 8.18
N ARG A 342 -13.81 4.57 7.72
CA ARG A 342 -13.81 5.24 6.41
C ARG A 342 -13.04 6.55 6.42
N ASN A 343 -12.85 7.14 7.61
CA ASN A 343 -12.11 8.39 7.78
C ASN A 343 -10.60 8.16 8.10
N GLY A 344 -10.22 6.93 8.48
CA GLY A 344 -8.85 6.51 8.75
C GLY A 344 -8.28 7.00 10.08
N ASP A 345 -9.12 7.32 11.07
CA ASP A 345 -8.70 7.84 12.38
C ASP A 345 -8.51 6.76 13.46
N GLY A 346 -8.80 5.49 13.12
CA GLY A 346 -8.70 4.34 13.99
C GLY A 346 -9.92 4.09 14.88
N VAL A 347 -11.01 4.85 14.72
CA VAL A 347 -12.23 4.77 15.52
C VAL A 347 -13.44 4.69 14.60
N VAL A 348 -14.23 3.62 14.75
CA VAL A 348 -15.50 3.47 14.03
C VAL A 348 -16.61 4.23 14.78
N ASP A 349 -17.10 5.32 14.21
CA ASP A 349 -18.13 6.16 14.81
C ASP A 349 -19.19 6.71 13.82
N SER A 350 -19.95 7.72 14.24
CA SER A 350 -21.01 8.31 13.41
C SER A 350 -20.49 9.00 12.15
N ILE A 351 -19.22 9.45 12.16
CA ILE A 351 -18.58 10.06 10.99
C ILE A 351 -18.41 9.00 9.90
N ASP A 352 -18.06 7.77 10.26
CA ASP A 352 -17.97 6.68 9.29
C ASP A 352 -19.34 6.36 8.69
N GLN A 353 -20.40 6.38 9.52
CA GLN A 353 -21.77 6.21 9.04
C GLN A 353 -22.20 7.34 8.10
N GLU A 354 -21.79 8.59 8.34
CA GLU A 354 -21.99 9.70 7.39
C GLU A 354 -21.19 9.53 6.09
N LEU A 355 -20.09 8.77 6.14
CA LEU A 355 -19.31 8.36 4.98
C LEU A 355 -19.82 7.06 4.36
N GLY A 356 -21.03 6.63 4.71
CA GLY A 356 -21.76 5.49 4.12
C GLY A 356 -21.53 4.15 4.79
N TRP A 357 -20.85 4.08 5.94
CA TRP A 357 -20.66 2.80 6.64
C TRP A 357 -21.92 2.36 7.37
N ASN A 358 -22.38 1.15 7.06
CA ASN A 358 -23.56 0.53 7.68
C ASN A 358 -24.76 1.47 7.67
N ASP A 359 -25.04 2.06 6.50
CA ASP A 359 -26.09 3.04 6.28
C ASP A 359 -27.32 2.47 5.56
N GLY A 360 -27.29 1.21 5.10
CA GLY A 360 -28.43 0.56 4.44
C GLY A 360 -28.59 0.88 2.95
N ILE A 361 -27.65 1.64 2.39
CA ILE A 361 -27.61 2.05 0.99
C ILE A 361 -26.30 1.53 0.41
N ILE A 362 -26.34 1.01 -0.80
CA ILE A 362 -25.15 0.66 -1.55
C ILE A 362 -24.90 1.78 -2.56
N ASP A 363 -23.79 2.51 -2.44
CA ASP A 363 -23.42 3.61 -3.34
C ASP A 363 -21.89 3.73 -3.54
N TYR A 364 -21.45 4.80 -4.21
CA TYR A 364 -20.04 5.08 -4.45
C TYR A 364 -19.18 5.17 -3.16
N ARG A 365 -19.79 5.43 -2.01
CA ARG A 365 -19.09 5.60 -0.73
C ARG A 365 -18.60 4.27 -0.17
N ASP A 366 -19.23 3.15 -0.56
CA ASP A 366 -18.82 1.81 -0.12
C ASP A 366 -17.48 1.36 -0.71
N ARG A 367 -17.04 2.01 -1.79
CA ARG A 367 -15.73 1.75 -2.43
C ARG A 367 -15.51 0.25 -2.66
N TYR A 368 -16.53 -0.40 -3.23
CA TYR A 368 -16.52 -1.82 -3.48
C TYR A 368 -15.30 -2.21 -4.32
N ALA A 369 -14.48 -3.09 -3.76
CA ALA A 369 -13.45 -3.81 -4.48
C ALA A 369 -13.45 -5.25 -3.96
N LYS A 370 -13.38 -6.23 -4.85
CA LYS A 370 -13.30 -7.64 -4.48
C LYS A 370 -12.03 -7.89 -3.64
N VAL A 371 -10.95 -7.28 -4.08
CA VAL A 371 -9.67 -7.20 -3.38
C VAL A 371 -9.27 -5.73 -3.29
N ASP A 372 -9.20 -5.22 -2.06
CA ASP A 372 -8.64 -3.91 -1.77
C ASP A 372 -7.15 -4.09 -1.44
N GLY A 373 -6.31 -3.98 -2.46
CA GLY A 373 -4.90 -4.32 -2.44
C GLY A 373 -4.46 -4.84 -3.81
N TYR A 374 -3.29 -5.48 -3.86
CA TYR A 374 -2.80 -6.12 -5.07
C TYR A 374 -2.80 -7.65 -4.93
N ILE A 375 -2.79 -8.34 -6.07
CA ILE A 375 -2.64 -9.78 -6.15
C ILE A 375 -1.23 -10.15 -6.64
N GLY A 376 -0.59 -11.05 -5.92
CA GLY A 376 0.78 -11.49 -6.16
C GLY A 376 0.89 -12.97 -6.45
N PHE A 377 1.64 -13.33 -7.48
CA PHE A 377 1.86 -14.70 -7.90
C PHE A 377 3.36 -15.01 -8.00
N ALA A 378 3.77 -16.16 -7.47
CA ALA A 378 5.13 -16.67 -7.71
C ALA A 378 5.29 -17.29 -9.11
N VAL A 379 4.18 -17.63 -9.76
CA VAL A 379 4.16 -18.23 -11.09
C VAL A 379 4.33 -17.18 -12.19
N ASP A 380 4.89 -17.59 -13.33
CA ASP A 380 4.88 -16.80 -14.55
C ASP A 380 3.51 -16.84 -15.26
N ILE A 381 3.14 -15.74 -15.93
CA ILE A 381 1.90 -15.63 -16.70
C ILE A 381 1.89 -16.65 -17.84
N ALA A 382 3.01 -16.79 -18.57
CA ALA A 382 3.02 -17.66 -19.74
C ALA A 382 2.84 -19.12 -19.36
N ASP A 383 3.39 -19.55 -18.23
CA ASP A 383 3.19 -20.90 -17.69
C ASP A 383 1.74 -21.14 -17.25
N TRP A 384 1.10 -20.16 -16.59
CA TRP A 384 -0.32 -20.24 -16.25
C TRP A 384 -1.17 -20.38 -17.53
N GLU A 385 -1.04 -19.44 -18.46
CA GLU A 385 -1.89 -19.37 -19.65
C GLU A 385 -1.66 -20.53 -20.62
N ALA A 386 -0.42 -21.03 -20.73
CA ALA A 386 -0.11 -22.24 -21.48
C ALA A 386 -0.83 -23.47 -20.91
N GLN A 387 -1.01 -23.51 -19.58
CA GLN A 387 -1.62 -24.63 -18.89
C GLN A 387 -3.15 -24.58 -18.89
N THR A 388 -3.76 -23.40 -18.74
CA THR A 388 -5.21 -23.23 -18.77
C THR A 388 -5.76 -23.16 -20.19
N GLY A 389 -4.97 -22.67 -21.14
CA GLY A 389 -5.42 -22.35 -22.50
C GLY A 389 -6.29 -21.10 -22.56
N THR A 390 -6.34 -20.31 -21.49
CA THR A 390 -7.09 -19.06 -21.36
C THR A 390 -6.22 -18.00 -20.68
N GLN A 391 -6.54 -16.73 -20.89
CA GLN A 391 -5.88 -15.64 -20.17
C GLN A 391 -6.16 -15.75 -18.66
N TRP A 392 -5.18 -15.41 -17.82
CA TRP A 392 -5.31 -15.55 -16.37
C TRP A 392 -6.50 -14.76 -15.78
N GLN A 393 -6.82 -13.59 -16.36
CA GLN A 393 -7.99 -12.76 -16.00
C GLN A 393 -9.33 -13.49 -16.14
N SER A 394 -9.40 -14.56 -16.95
CA SER A 394 -10.62 -15.38 -17.04
C SER A 394 -10.93 -16.16 -15.75
N ASP A 395 -9.90 -16.42 -14.94
CA ASP A 395 -10.01 -17.09 -13.65
C ASP A 395 -10.13 -16.12 -12.47
N VAL A 396 -9.71 -14.86 -12.67
CA VAL A 396 -9.65 -13.83 -11.63
C VAL A 396 -10.68 -12.74 -11.97
N LEU A 397 -11.92 -12.91 -11.51
CA LEU A 397 -13.03 -11.97 -11.76
C LEU A 397 -13.31 -11.07 -10.55
N GLY A 398 -13.77 -9.86 -10.80
CA GLY A 398 -14.05 -8.84 -9.79
C GLY A 398 -12.94 -7.77 -9.72
N PRO A 399 -13.28 -6.53 -9.35
CA PRO A 399 -12.35 -5.41 -9.35
C PRO A 399 -11.27 -5.54 -8.27
N ILE A 400 -10.04 -5.15 -8.63
CA ILE A 400 -8.87 -5.11 -7.75
C ILE A 400 -8.46 -3.65 -7.59
N ALA A 401 -8.42 -3.15 -6.37
CA ALA A 401 -8.08 -1.77 -6.07
C ALA A 401 -6.73 -1.70 -5.34
N PRO A 402 -5.60 -1.55 -6.04
CA PRO A 402 -4.30 -1.43 -5.39
C PRO A 402 -4.09 -0.07 -4.74
N ASP A 403 -3.16 -0.03 -3.78
CA ASP A 403 -2.66 1.22 -3.20
C ASP A 403 -1.93 2.08 -4.24
N PHE A 404 -1.83 3.38 -3.95
CA PHE A 404 -1.19 4.32 -4.86
C PHE A 404 0.27 3.96 -5.14
N GLY A 405 0.56 3.65 -6.40
CA GLY A 405 1.90 3.31 -6.88
C GLY A 405 2.22 1.82 -6.92
N GLU A 406 1.30 0.96 -6.48
CA GLU A 406 1.40 -0.49 -6.62
C GLU A 406 0.69 -0.98 -7.88
N ALA A 407 1.25 -2.02 -8.52
CA ALA A 407 0.58 -2.69 -9.62
C ALA A 407 -0.51 -3.63 -9.09
N ALA A 408 -1.69 -3.65 -9.74
CA ALA A 408 -2.83 -4.47 -9.32
C ALA A 408 -2.53 -5.97 -9.33
N SER A 409 -1.78 -6.43 -10.33
CA SER A 409 -1.31 -7.81 -10.45
C SER A 409 0.21 -7.86 -10.60
N GLN A 410 0.85 -8.78 -9.87
CA GLN A 410 2.29 -8.99 -9.90
C GLN A 410 2.60 -10.48 -10.07
N PHE A 411 3.54 -10.81 -10.94
CA PHE A 411 3.91 -12.18 -11.29
C PHE A 411 5.41 -12.39 -11.05
N GLU A 412 5.82 -13.66 -11.01
CA GLU A 412 7.21 -14.06 -10.76
C GLU A 412 7.79 -13.50 -9.44
N LEU A 413 6.94 -13.32 -8.43
CA LEU A 413 7.35 -12.82 -7.13
C LEU A 413 8.34 -13.78 -6.45
N THR A 414 9.42 -13.21 -5.92
CA THR A 414 10.50 -14.00 -5.30
C THR A 414 10.12 -14.46 -3.90
N GLY A 415 10.91 -15.39 -3.33
CA GLY A 415 10.73 -15.86 -1.94
C GLY A 415 10.87 -14.78 -0.88
N ASP A 416 11.55 -13.67 -1.20
CA ASP A 416 11.69 -12.54 -0.29
C ASP A 416 10.40 -11.71 -0.23
N GLN A 417 9.60 -11.72 -1.31
CA GLN A 417 8.31 -11.04 -1.38
C GLN A 417 7.17 -11.96 -0.93
N LEU A 418 7.18 -13.23 -1.34
CA LEU A 418 6.24 -14.25 -0.89
C LEU A 418 6.97 -15.22 0.01
N ALA A 419 7.03 -14.93 1.30
CA ALA A 419 7.73 -15.79 2.27
C ALA A 419 7.22 -17.24 2.21
N GLU A 420 8.14 -18.19 2.06
CA GLU A 420 7.82 -19.61 2.14
C GLU A 420 7.57 -20.01 3.60
N LEU A 421 6.43 -20.65 3.87
CA LEU A 421 6.06 -21.10 5.21
C LEU A 421 6.32 -22.60 5.36
N THR A 422 7.55 -23.00 5.63
CA THR A 422 7.88 -24.43 5.71
C THR A 422 7.42 -25.07 7.03
N THR A 423 7.18 -26.38 7.02
CA THR A 423 6.93 -27.16 8.25
C THR A 423 8.08 -27.09 9.24
N ALA A 424 9.31 -26.91 8.77
CA ALA A 424 10.48 -26.70 9.61
C ALA A 424 10.41 -25.38 10.40
N MET A 425 9.83 -24.32 9.83
CA MET A 425 9.62 -23.05 10.53
C MET A 425 8.63 -23.23 11.69
N PHE A 426 7.54 -23.97 11.48
CA PHE A 426 6.59 -24.29 12.56
C PHE A 426 7.20 -25.18 13.63
N ALA A 427 8.02 -26.17 13.25
CA ALA A 427 8.75 -27.00 14.21
C ALA A 427 9.76 -26.17 15.02
N GLY A 428 10.49 -25.25 14.37
CA GLY A 428 11.39 -24.31 15.03
C GLY A 428 10.67 -23.37 16.00
N ALA A 429 9.53 -22.81 15.59
CA ALA A 429 8.68 -21.99 16.45
C ALA A 429 8.13 -22.78 17.65
N GLN A 430 7.74 -24.05 17.45
CA GLN A 430 7.33 -24.94 18.54
C GLN A 430 8.47 -25.18 19.53
N THR A 431 9.66 -25.53 19.05
CA THR A 431 10.83 -25.75 19.92
C THR A 431 11.24 -24.47 20.67
N TRP A 432 11.17 -23.32 20.00
CA TRP A 432 11.39 -22.03 20.64
C TRP A 432 10.36 -21.76 21.74
N PHE A 433 9.07 -21.92 21.45
CA PHE A 433 8.00 -21.75 22.43
C PHE A 433 8.15 -22.69 23.62
N GLU A 434 8.48 -23.97 23.37
CA GLU A 434 8.76 -24.95 24.41
C GLU A 434 9.92 -24.50 25.30
N THR A 435 11.02 -24.05 24.70
CA THR A 435 12.19 -23.55 25.43
C THR A 435 11.84 -22.34 26.30
N GLU A 436 11.21 -21.30 25.73
CA GLU A 436 10.85 -20.09 26.47
C GLU A 436 9.83 -20.36 27.58
N SER A 437 8.87 -21.26 27.34
CA SER A 437 7.89 -21.67 28.35
C SER A 437 8.54 -22.40 29.54
N LEU A 438 9.62 -23.16 29.29
CA LEU A 438 10.36 -23.92 30.30
C LEU A 438 11.41 -23.07 31.02
N THR A 439 12.02 -22.09 30.35
CA THR A 439 13.02 -21.19 30.95
C THR A 439 12.39 -20.06 31.74
N GLY A 440 11.07 -19.87 31.64
CA GLY A 440 10.32 -18.88 32.42
C GLY A 440 10.55 -17.44 31.96
N THR A 441 11.07 -17.25 30.75
CA THR A 441 11.15 -15.93 30.12
C THR A 441 9.73 -15.50 29.78
N ALA A 442 9.29 -14.33 30.27
CA ALA A 442 7.94 -13.84 30.00
C ALA A 442 7.77 -13.58 28.50
N PHE A 443 6.80 -14.24 27.87
CA PHE A 443 6.37 -13.95 26.51
C PHE A 443 4.96 -13.35 26.53
N GLY A 444 4.78 -12.21 25.86
CA GLY A 444 3.54 -11.43 25.83
C GLY A 444 3.52 -10.22 26.78
N ASP A 445 2.36 -9.59 26.91
CA ASP A 445 2.18 -8.45 27.80
C ASP A 445 2.36 -8.89 29.27
N THR A 446 3.41 -8.38 29.92
CA THR A 446 3.72 -8.64 31.33
C THR A 446 2.64 -8.17 32.30
N THR A 447 1.71 -7.34 31.82
CA THR A 447 0.60 -6.77 32.59
C THR A 447 -0.63 -7.69 32.62
N THR A 448 -0.85 -8.51 31.58
CA THR A 448 -1.93 -9.50 31.49
C THR A 448 -1.45 -10.96 31.56
N GLY A 449 -0.12 -11.16 31.57
CA GLY A 449 0.68 -12.39 31.65
C GLY A 449 -0.04 -13.72 31.89
N GLN A 450 -0.78 -14.19 30.89
CA GLN A 450 -1.51 -15.44 30.95
C GLN A 450 -0.59 -16.66 31.16
N VAL A 451 0.64 -16.60 30.64
CA VAL A 451 1.61 -17.70 30.72
C VAL A 451 2.29 -17.78 32.10
N ALA A 452 2.69 -16.65 32.67
CA ALA A 452 3.31 -16.62 34.00
C ALA A 452 2.31 -17.02 35.09
N SER A 453 1.06 -16.55 35.01
CA SER A 453 -0.02 -16.99 35.92
C SER A 453 -0.30 -18.47 35.80
N ASN A 454 -0.41 -19.01 34.57
CA ASN A 454 -0.68 -20.44 34.37
C ASN A 454 0.45 -21.34 34.90
N ILE A 455 1.72 -20.95 34.75
CA ILE A 455 2.85 -21.72 35.30
C ILE A 455 2.90 -21.62 36.84
N LEU A 456 2.65 -20.45 37.41
CA LEU A 456 2.59 -20.25 38.86
C LEU A 456 1.41 -21.00 39.52
N ASP A 457 0.29 -21.16 38.80
CA ASP A 457 -0.88 -21.93 39.23
C ASP A 457 -0.74 -23.45 38.99
N GLY A 458 0.45 -23.91 38.55
CA GLY A 458 0.75 -25.33 38.37
C GLY A 458 0.26 -25.92 37.04
N GLY A 459 -0.05 -25.09 36.05
CA GLY A 459 -0.36 -25.51 34.69
C GLY A 459 0.87 -26.12 34.02
N THR A 460 0.75 -27.37 33.57
CA THR A 460 1.78 -28.08 32.82
C THR A 460 1.51 -27.97 31.32
N TYR A 461 2.50 -27.55 30.54
CA TYR A 461 2.46 -27.72 29.08
C TYR A 461 2.51 -29.23 28.77
N THR A 462 1.60 -29.69 27.91
CA THR A 462 1.64 -31.05 27.35
C THR A 462 1.85 -30.90 25.85
N SER A 463 2.89 -31.53 25.30
CA SER A 463 3.20 -31.40 23.87
C SER A 463 2.10 -32.04 23.02
N SER A 464 1.82 -31.50 21.84
CA SER A 464 0.91 -32.15 20.87
C SER A 464 1.40 -33.55 20.46
N SER A 465 2.70 -33.82 20.57
CA SER A 465 3.28 -35.14 20.31
C SER A 465 2.91 -36.21 21.35
N ASP A 466 2.42 -35.81 22.53
CA ASP A 466 1.98 -36.75 23.58
C ASP A 466 0.50 -37.15 23.45
N ILE A 467 -0.24 -36.53 22.52
CA ILE A 467 -1.61 -36.89 22.19
C ILE A 467 -1.59 -38.04 21.16
N SER A 468 -1.49 -39.27 21.68
CA SER A 468 -1.76 -40.48 20.90
C SER A 468 -3.26 -40.55 20.58
N ILE A 469 -3.66 -39.97 19.45
CA ILE A 469 -4.97 -40.25 18.85
C ILE A 469 -4.85 -41.64 18.21
N CYS A 470 -5.26 -42.65 18.98
CA CYS A 470 -5.49 -43.99 18.45
C CYS A 470 -6.62 -43.89 17.40
N PRO A 471 -6.41 -44.27 16.14
CA PRO A 471 -7.45 -44.20 15.14
C PRO A 471 -8.53 -45.25 15.46
N LYS A 472 -9.81 -44.83 15.41
CA LYS A 472 -10.95 -45.74 15.27
C LYS A 472 -11.33 -45.88 13.82
#